data_AF-A0AAD2MEJ2-F1
#
_entry.id   AF-A0AAD2MEJ2-F1
#
_cell.length_a   1.000
_cell.length_b   1.000
_cell.length_c   1.000
_cell.angle_alpha   90.00
_cell.angle_beta   90.00
_cell.angle_gamma   90.00
#
_symmetry.space_group_name_H-M   'P 1'
#
loop_
_entity.id
_entity.type
_entity.pdbx_description
1 polymer ?
#
loop_
_entity_poly.entity_id
_entity_poly.type
_entity_poly.pdbx_seq_one_letter_code
_entity_poly.pdbx_strand_id
1 'polypeptide(L)'
;MKFLKNTGFTFFLLGVLSDFLTPYILGIFYPELNQMTRVMSVFGDVASPVRGAFLVWSVVSGVFFVLALPAIYQSVVKTSRTLAILLTSAIGLFVIGGSLGLSEAVLKRSNERISFGRLTLPHQLMRLVLVEQVYRAFRIVRGEPYHK
;
A
#
# COMPACT_ATOMS: atom_id res chain seq x y z
N MET A 1 18.71 -19.86 -3.21
CA MET A 1 17.32 -19.56 -2.75
C MET A 1 17.18 -19.22 -1.26
N LYS A 2 18.09 -19.61 -0.35
CA LYS A 2 18.05 -19.21 1.08
C LYS A 2 18.25 -17.71 1.31
N PHE A 3 19.12 -17.07 0.50
CA PHE A 3 19.46 -15.65 0.59
C PHE A 3 18.23 -14.72 0.40
N LEU A 4 17.47 -14.89 -0.69
CA LEU A 4 16.23 -14.14 -0.94
C LEU A 4 15.17 -14.29 0.15
N LYS A 5 15.18 -15.42 0.88
CA LYS A 5 14.21 -15.70 1.95
C LYS A 5 14.52 -14.92 3.22
N ASN A 6 15.80 -14.83 3.60
CA ASN A 6 16.22 -14.05 4.76
C ASN A 6 16.22 -12.55 4.46
N THR A 7 16.78 -12.13 3.32
CA THR A 7 16.92 -10.70 2.99
C THR A 7 15.57 -10.06 2.61
N GLY A 8 14.67 -10.80 1.94
CA GLY A 8 13.36 -10.25 1.56
C GLY A 8 12.44 -9.98 2.75
N PHE A 9 12.53 -10.78 3.83
CA PHE A 9 11.81 -10.47 5.06
C PHE A 9 12.38 -9.23 5.76
N THR A 10 13.70 -9.02 5.70
CA THR A 10 14.34 -7.78 6.17
C THR A 10 13.85 -6.56 5.38
N PHE A 11 13.77 -6.64 4.05
CA PHE A 11 13.20 -5.56 3.24
C PHE A 11 11.74 -5.27 3.57
N PHE A 12 10.94 -6.30 3.83
CA PHE A 12 9.56 -6.11 4.30
C PHE A 12 9.52 -5.34 5.62
N LEU A 13 10.31 -5.77 6.61
CA LEU A 13 10.36 -5.13 7.93
C LEU A 13 10.86 -3.67 7.81
N LEU A 14 11.87 -3.44 6.99
CA LEU A 14 12.39 -2.10 6.69
C LEU A 14 11.33 -1.23 6.01
N GLY A 15 10.57 -1.75 5.05
CA GLY A 15 9.46 -1.04 4.41
C GLY A 15 8.38 -0.64 5.43
N VAL A 16 7.95 -1.59 6.27
CA VAL A 16 6.94 -1.32 7.32
C VAL A 16 7.43 -0.30 8.35
N LEU A 17 8.65 -0.47 8.86
CA LEU A 17 9.25 0.47 9.81
C LEU A 17 9.45 1.84 9.18
N SER A 18 9.92 1.89 7.94
CA SER A 18 10.07 3.11 7.15
C SER A 18 8.74 3.87 7.07
N ASP A 19 7.67 3.20 6.63
CA ASP A 19 6.34 3.81 6.51
C ASP A 19 5.83 4.33 7.86
N PHE A 20 6.04 3.55 8.93
CA PHE A 20 5.62 3.93 10.28
C PHE A 20 6.42 5.11 10.85
N LEU A 21 7.73 5.20 10.58
CA LEU A 21 8.61 6.24 11.12
C LEU A 21 8.56 7.55 10.33
N THR A 22 8.21 7.49 9.05
CA THR A 22 8.14 8.66 8.15
C THR A 22 7.38 9.86 8.77
N PRO A 23 6.19 9.69 9.37
CA PRO A 23 5.44 10.80 9.97
C PRO A 23 6.15 11.46 11.15
N TYR A 24 6.87 10.65 11.95
CA TYR A 24 7.56 11.12 13.13
C TYR A 24 8.83 11.89 12.76
N ILE A 25 9.59 11.37 11.80
CA ILE A 25 10.81 12.04 11.31
C ILE A 25 10.46 13.33 10.59
N LEU A 26 9.51 13.30 9.66
CA LEU A 26 9.14 14.50 8.90
C LEU A 26 8.38 15.53 9.74
N GLY A 27 7.68 15.10 10.79
CA GLY A 27 7.02 16.00 11.73
C GLY A 27 7.99 16.91 12.49
N ILE A 28 9.24 16.48 12.73
CA ILE A 28 10.28 17.33 13.33
C ILE A 28 10.55 18.57 12.47
N PHE A 29 10.53 18.39 11.14
CA PHE A 29 10.77 19.46 10.17
C PHE A 29 9.51 20.23 9.79
N TYR A 30 8.35 19.90 10.38
CA TYR A 30 7.11 20.62 10.18
C TYR A 30 6.42 20.94 11.52
N PRO A 31 6.96 21.91 12.30
CA PRO A 31 6.59 22.13 13.70
C PRO A 31 5.13 22.55 13.91
N GLU A 32 4.53 23.18 12.90
CA GLU A 32 3.11 23.59 12.95
C GLU A 32 2.16 22.38 12.89
N LEU A 33 2.63 21.22 12.43
CA LEU A 33 1.83 20.02 12.27
C LEU A 33 1.65 19.28 13.60
N ASN A 34 0.49 19.46 14.22
CA ASN A 34 0.09 18.65 15.37
C ASN A 34 -0.22 17.21 14.93
N GLN A 35 0.70 16.28 15.22
CA GLN A 35 0.61 14.85 14.89
C GLN A 35 -0.58 14.14 15.54
N MET A 36 -1.16 14.70 16.61
CA MET A 36 -2.35 14.13 17.27
C MET A 36 -3.65 14.47 16.57
N THR A 37 -3.68 15.52 15.72
CA THR A 37 -4.90 16.00 15.07
C THR A 37 -4.86 15.93 13.55
N ARG A 38 -3.67 15.82 12.94
CA ARG A 38 -3.49 15.80 11.48
C ARG A 38 -2.94 14.47 10.96
N VAL A 39 -3.50 14.00 9.85
CA VAL A 39 -3.18 12.71 9.21
C VAL A 39 -1.92 12.84 8.34
N MET A 40 -1.17 11.74 8.20
CA MET A 40 0.03 11.62 7.36
C MET A 40 -0.13 12.14 5.92
N SER A 41 -1.35 12.14 5.36
CA SER A 41 -1.60 12.67 4.01
C SER A 41 -1.26 14.16 3.86
N VAL A 42 -1.21 14.92 4.97
CA VAL A 42 -0.86 16.34 4.96
C VAL A 42 0.59 16.56 4.54
N PHE A 43 1.49 15.59 4.76
CA PHE A 43 2.87 15.69 4.27
C PHE A 43 2.99 15.62 2.74
N GLY A 44 1.99 15.03 2.07
CA GLY A 44 1.94 14.98 0.61
C GLY A 44 1.31 16.22 -0.05
N ASP A 45 0.78 17.16 0.74
CA ASP A 45 0.09 18.35 0.24
C ASP A 45 1.07 19.32 -0.44
N VAL A 46 0.59 20.05 -1.45
CA VAL A 46 1.37 21.02 -2.23
C VAL A 46 1.94 22.12 -1.34
N ALA A 47 1.20 22.51 -0.30
CA ALA A 47 1.63 23.53 0.67
C ALA A 47 2.61 23.00 1.73
N SER A 48 2.89 21.68 1.78
CA SER A 48 3.75 21.10 2.80
C SER A 48 5.23 21.39 2.54
N PRO A 49 5.99 21.92 3.51
CA PRO A 49 7.43 22.18 3.37
C PRO A 49 8.25 20.90 3.24
N VAL A 50 7.72 19.76 3.73
CA VAL A 50 8.38 18.46 3.70
C VAL A 50 7.92 17.56 2.55
N ARG A 51 7.10 18.09 1.63
CA ARG A 51 6.53 17.32 0.52
C ARG A 51 7.58 16.60 -0.33
N GLY A 52 8.67 17.27 -0.68
CA GLY A 52 9.74 16.68 -1.48
C GLY A 52 10.35 15.46 -0.80
N ALA A 53 10.73 15.60 0.47
CA ALA A 53 11.26 14.50 1.28
C ALA A 53 10.25 13.37 1.44
N PHE A 54 8.97 13.68 1.69
CA PHE A 54 7.89 12.71 1.80
C PHE A 54 7.72 11.88 0.51
N LEU A 55 7.72 12.53 -0.65
CA LEU A 55 7.56 11.85 -1.94
C LEU A 55 8.75 10.94 -2.24
N VAL A 56 9.99 11.41 -2.05
CA VAL A 56 11.20 10.60 -2.24
C VAL A 56 11.17 9.38 -1.31
N TRP A 57 10.83 9.60 -0.04
CA TRP A 57 10.78 8.52 0.94
C TRP A 57 9.66 7.51 0.66
N SER A 58 8.51 7.97 0.15
CA SER A 58 7.42 7.09 -0.29
C SER A 58 7.87 6.17 -1.43
N VAL A 59 8.67 6.68 -2.36
CA VAL A 59 9.26 5.87 -3.45
C VAL A 59 10.24 4.84 -2.87
N VAL A 60 11.12 5.25 -1.95
CA VAL A 60 12.08 4.35 -1.29
C VAL A 60 11.36 3.22 -0.52
N SER A 61 10.35 3.57 0.28
CA SER A 61 9.48 2.63 0.99
C SER A 61 8.83 1.63 0.02
N GLY A 62 8.28 2.14 -1.10
CA GLY A 62 7.73 1.32 -2.18
C GLY A 62 8.74 0.33 -2.76
N VAL A 63 9.98 0.76 -3.01
CA VAL A 63 11.05 -0.13 -3.51
C VAL A 63 11.35 -1.26 -2.52
N PHE A 64 11.37 -1.00 -1.21
CA PHE A 64 11.54 -2.06 -0.22
C PHE A 64 10.42 -3.11 -0.27
N PHE A 65 9.16 -2.69 -0.45
CA PHE A 65 8.06 -3.63 -0.63
C PHE A 65 8.17 -4.45 -1.92
N VAL A 66 8.64 -3.85 -3.03
CA VAL A 66 8.90 -4.59 -4.27
C VAL A 66 10.02 -5.62 -4.06
N LEU A 67 11.10 -5.25 -3.38
CA LEU A 67 12.21 -6.18 -3.07
C LEU A 67 11.81 -7.30 -2.10
N ALA A 68 10.76 -7.08 -1.29
CA ALA A 68 10.20 -8.09 -0.41
C ALA A 68 9.32 -9.14 -1.12
N LEU A 69 8.86 -8.86 -2.34
CA LEU A 69 7.92 -9.73 -3.09
C LEU A 69 8.35 -11.20 -3.19
N PRO A 70 9.62 -11.53 -3.52
CA PRO A 70 10.04 -12.92 -3.60
C PRO A 70 9.92 -13.67 -2.26
N ALA A 71 10.15 -13.00 -1.13
CA ALA A 71 10.01 -13.60 0.19
C ALA A 71 8.55 -13.80 0.60
N ILE A 72 7.67 -12.84 0.26
CA ILE A 72 6.23 -12.96 0.47
C ILE A 72 5.69 -14.15 -0.34
N TYR A 73 6.03 -14.25 -1.63
CA TYR A 73 5.63 -15.36 -2.49
C TYR A 73 6.03 -16.72 -1.89
N GLN A 74 7.29 -16.87 -1.49
CA GLN A 74 7.83 -18.11 -0.92
C GLN A 74 7.20 -18.50 0.42
N SER A 75 6.66 -17.53 1.16
CA SER A 75 5.97 -17.76 2.44
C SER A 75 4.56 -18.26 2.20
N VAL A 76 3.82 -17.62 1.27
CA VAL A 76 2.41 -17.93 0.99
C VAL A 76 2.24 -19.16 0.10
N VAL A 77 3.20 -19.45 -0.79
CA VAL A 77 3.09 -20.58 -1.75
C VAL A 77 2.97 -21.93 -1.04
N LYS A 78 3.48 -22.04 0.19
CA LYS A 78 3.34 -23.24 1.04
C LYS A 78 1.89 -23.50 1.46
N THR A 79 1.07 -22.45 1.57
CA THR A 79 -0.34 -22.54 1.93
C THR A 79 -1.22 -22.62 0.68
N SER A 80 -0.99 -21.75 -0.30
CA SER A 80 -1.77 -21.73 -1.53
C SER A 80 -1.01 -21.03 -2.65
N ARG A 81 -0.83 -21.73 -3.78
CA ARG A 81 -0.14 -21.19 -4.96
C ARG A 81 -0.90 -20.03 -5.61
N THR A 82 -2.22 -20.14 -5.72
CA THR A 82 -3.08 -19.09 -6.28
C THR A 82 -3.00 -17.81 -5.46
N LEU A 83 -3.05 -17.95 -4.12
CA LEU A 83 -2.98 -16.80 -3.22
C LEU A 83 -1.61 -16.13 -3.27
N ALA A 84 -0.52 -16.91 -3.36
CA ALA A 84 0.83 -16.38 -3.46
C ALA A 84 1.03 -15.54 -4.73
N ILE A 85 0.53 -16.01 -5.87
CA ILE A 85 0.57 -15.26 -7.13
C ILE A 85 -0.21 -13.96 -6.95
N LEU A 86 -1.47 -14.03 -6.48
CA LEU A 86 -2.34 -12.87 -6.35
C LEU A 86 -1.77 -11.79 -5.40
N LEU A 87 -1.29 -12.19 -4.22
CA LEU A 87 -0.68 -11.26 -3.26
C LEU A 87 0.60 -10.61 -3.79
N THR A 88 1.42 -11.39 -4.50
CA THR A 88 2.68 -10.87 -5.07
C THR A 88 2.38 -9.89 -6.22
N SER A 89 1.35 -10.19 -7.02
CA SER A 89 0.87 -9.27 -8.04
C SER A 89 0.12 -8.07 -7.44
N ALA A 90 -0.49 -8.18 -6.26
CA ALA A 90 -1.34 -7.15 -5.66
C ALA A 90 -0.59 -5.82 -5.43
N ILE A 91 0.70 -5.89 -5.08
CA ILE A 91 1.58 -4.72 -4.90
C ILE A 91 1.76 -3.92 -6.21
N GLY A 92 1.45 -4.51 -7.37
CA GLY A 92 1.40 -3.83 -8.67
C GLY A 92 0.05 -3.82 -9.39
N LEU A 93 -0.99 -4.48 -8.84
CA LEU A 93 -2.30 -4.64 -9.50
C LEU A 93 -3.27 -3.50 -9.16
N PHE A 94 -3.24 -3.00 -7.93
CA PHE A 94 -4.21 -2.00 -7.47
C PHE A 94 -3.50 -0.70 -7.10
N VAL A 95 -4.04 0.41 -7.62
CA VAL A 95 -3.55 1.76 -7.33
C VAL A 95 -4.69 2.55 -6.71
N ILE A 96 -4.46 3.08 -5.51
CA ILE A 96 -5.39 3.97 -4.81
C ILE A 96 -4.75 5.36 -4.75
N GLY A 97 -5.46 6.38 -5.24
CA GLY A 97 -5.00 7.77 -5.21
C GLY A 97 -4.95 8.36 -3.81
N GLY A 98 -4.15 9.41 -3.65
CA GLY A 98 -4.15 10.24 -2.45
C GLY A 98 -5.33 11.22 -2.42
N SER A 99 -5.24 12.26 -1.59
CA SER A 99 -6.26 13.32 -1.48
C SER A 99 -6.53 14.06 -2.80
N LEU A 100 -5.50 14.19 -3.64
CA LEU A 100 -5.58 14.84 -4.96
C LEU A 100 -6.00 13.88 -6.10
N GLY A 101 -6.27 12.61 -5.79
CA GLY A 101 -6.59 11.59 -6.78
C GLY A 101 -5.37 11.03 -7.50
N LEU A 102 -5.58 10.53 -8.72
CA LEU A 102 -4.55 9.92 -9.59
C LEU A 102 -4.25 10.84 -10.77
N SER A 103 -2.98 10.87 -11.18
CA SER A 103 -2.57 11.64 -12.36
C SER A 103 -3.09 10.99 -13.65
N GLU A 104 -3.29 11.82 -14.69
CA GLU A 104 -3.69 11.36 -16.02
C GLU A 104 -2.77 10.28 -16.59
N ALA A 105 -1.45 10.37 -16.33
CA ALA A 105 -0.49 9.36 -16.75
C ALA A 105 -0.79 7.99 -16.12
N VAL A 106 -1.17 7.95 -14.84
CA VAL A 106 -1.55 6.71 -14.14
C VAL A 106 -2.88 6.19 -14.66
N LEU A 107 -3.86 7.07 -14.88
CA LEU A 107 -5.17 6.70 -15.43
C LEU A 107 -5.10 6.19 -16.87
N LYS A 108 -4.14 6.66 -17.67
CA LYS A 108 -3.87 6.14 -19.03
C LYS A 108 -3.13 4.80 -18.99
N ARG A 109 -2.27 4.59 -17.99
CA ARG A 109 -1.55 3.32 -17.80
C ARG A 109 -2.42 2.22 -17.20
N SER A 110 -3.48 2.55 -16.46
CA SER A 110 -4.35 1.55 -15.83
C SER A 110 -5.02 0.66 -16.86
N ASN A 111 -4.93 -0.66 -16.68
CA ASN A 111 -5.61 -1.63 -17.53
C ASN A 111 -7.13 -1.59 -17.34
N GLU A 112 -7.58 -1.36 -16.11
CA GLU A 112 -8.99 -1.34 -15.73
C GLU A 112 -9.23 -0.26 -14.68
N ARG A 113 -10.47 0.25 -14.60
CA ARG A 113 -10.90 1.23 -13.60
C ARG A 113 -12.09 0.69 -12.83
N ILE A 114 -11.88 0.41 -11.55
CA ILE A 114 -12.91 -0.17 -10.68
C ILE A 114 -13.48 0.93 -9.78
N SER A 115 -14.80 1.11 -9.82
CA SER A 115 -15.53 2.02 -8.92
C SER A 115 -16.24 1.24 -7.82
N PHE A 116 -16.09 1.69 -6.58
CA PHE A 116 -16.76 1.11 -5.39
C PHE A 116 -18.07 1.85 -5.04
N GLY A 117 -18.55 2.71 -5.93
CA GLY A 117 -19.79 3.47 -5.76
C GLY A 117 -19.62 4.95 -6.15
N ARG A 118 -20.66 5.75 -5.85
CA ARG A 118 -20.66 7.20 -6.13
C ARG A 118 -20.12 8.04 -4.98
N LEU A 119 -19.91 7.43 -3.81
CA LEU A 119 -19.40 8.11 -2.62
C LEU A 119 -17.88 8.30 -2.73
N THR A 120 -17.39 9.46 -2.29
CA THR A 120 -15.94 9.69 -2.15
C THR A 120 -15.50 9.15 -0.79
N LEU A 121 -14.77 8.03 -0.80
CA LEU A 121 -14.24 7.43 0.41
C LEU A 121 -12.85 7.99 0.74
N PRO A 122 -12.53 8.27 2.02
CA PRO A 122 -11.15 8.56 2.41
C PRO A 122 -10.23 7.43 1.97
N HIS A 123 -9.08 7.76 1.37
CA HIS A 123 -8.16 6.78 0.79
C HIS A 123 -7.70 5.70 1.80
N GLN A 124 -7.62 6.01 3.10
CA GLN A 124 -7.36 5.03 4.15
C GLN A 124 -8.50 4.02 4.31
N LEU A 125 -9.75 4.48 4.30
CA LEU A 125 -10.93 3.61 4.36
C LEU A 125 -11.05 2.79 3.07
N MET A 126 -10.78 3.39 1.91
CA MET A 126 -10.78 2.69 0.63
C MET A 126 -9.79 1.52 0.60
N ARG A 127 -8.62 1.65 1.23
CA ARG A 127 -7.68 0.53 1.39
C ARG A 127 -8.31 -0.65 2.13
N LEU A 128 -8.99 -0.39 3.25
CA LEU A 128 -9.65 -1.43 4.04
C LEU A 128 -10.78 -2.11 3.25
N VAL A 129 -11.62 -1.31 2.58
CA VAL A 129 -12.72 -1.81 1.74
C VAL A 129 -12.18 -2.67 0.60
N LEU A 130 -11.10 -2.24 -0.08
CA LEU A 130 -10.49 -3.04 -1.15
C LEU A 130 -10.00 -4.39 -0.62
N VAL A 131 -9.33 -4.43 0.53
CA VAL A 131 -8.83 -5.67 1.12
C VAL A 131 -9.97 -6.64 1.46
N GLU A 132 -11.05 -6.14 2.07
CA GLU A 132 -12.23 -6.96 2.38
C GLU A 132 -12.90 -7.49 1.11
N GLN A 133 -13.04 -6.67 0.07
CA GLN A 133 -13.64 -7.09 -1.20
C GLN A 133 -12.79 -8.13 -1.94
N VAL A 134 -11.46 -8.00 -1.91
CA VAL A 134 -10.55 -9.03 -2.43
C VAL A 134 -10.73 -10.33 -1.64
N TYR A 135 -10.75 -10.28 -0.30
CA TYR A 135 -11.00 -11.45 0.55
C TYR A 135 -12.34 -12.12 0.22
N ARG A 136 -13.42 -11.33 0.09
CA ARG A 136 -14.75 -11.81 -0.28
C ARG A 136 -14.75 -12.48 -1.65
N ALA A 137 -14.10 -11.90 -2.65
CA ALA A 137 -13.98 -12.49 -3.98
C ALA A 137 -13.33 -13.88 -3.91
N PHE A 138 -12.29 -14.06 -3.09
CA PHE A 138 -11.69 -15.38 -2.87
C PHE A 138 -12.64 -16.38 -2.22
N ARG A 139 -13.40 -15.97 -1.20
CA ARG A 139 -14.39 -16.85 -0.54
C ARG A 139 -15.44 -17.33 -1.55
N ILE A 140 -15.93 -16.42 -2.41
CA ILE A 140 -16.89 -16.74 -3.48
C ILE A 140 -16.28 -17.74 -4.48
N VAL A 141 -15.08 -17.47 -5.00
CA VAL A 141 -14.40 -18.35 -5.97
C VAL A 141 -14.16 -19.76 -5.41
N ARG A 142 -13.95 -19.88 -4.10
CA ARG A 142 -13.74 -21.18 -3.43
C ARG A 142 -15.03 -21.86 -2.98
N GLY A 143 -16.19 -21.21 -3.14
CA GLY A 143 -17.45 -21.72 -2.60
C GLY A 143 -17.47 -21.81 -1.06
N GLU A 144 -16.61 -21.06 -0.38
CA GLU A 144 -16.52 -21.09 1.08
C GLU A 144 -17.55 -20.12 1.70
N PRO A 145 -18.20 -20.48 2.82
CA PRO A 145 -19.18 -19.61 3.47
C PRO A 145 -18.54 -18.31 3.93
N TYR A 146 -19.15 -17.17 3.63
CA TYR A 146 -18.70 -15.85 4.09
C TYR A 146 -19.40 -15.51 5.41
N HIS A 147 -18.65 -15.05 6.42
CA HIS A 147 -19.22 -14.63 7.70
C HIS A 147 -20.12 -13.41 7.48
N LYS A 148 -21.39 -13.53 7.85
CA LYS A 148 -22.38 -12.45 7.78
C LYS A 148 -22.52 -11.80 9.15
#